data_AF-A0A7V2YDY2-F1
#
_entry.id   AF-A0A7V2YDY2-F1
#
_cell.length_a   1.000
_cell.length_b   1.000
_cell.length_c   1.000
_cell.angle_alpha   90.00
_cell.angle_beta   90.00
_cell.angle_gamma   90.00
#
_symmetry.space_group_name_H-M   'P 1'
#
loop_
_entity.id
_entity.type
_entity.pdbx_description
1 polymer ?
#
loop_
_entity_poly.entity_id
_entity_poly.type
_entity_poly.pdbx_seq_one_letter_code
_entity_poly.pdbx_strand_id
1 'polypeptide(L)'
;MLAKTGLTLILSLSLLLVSCGERKNKADNEAAWQQARLENTVTGYRSYLNEYPTGKFANEAKERMETLSRDDGPYLVAKGRGTREAYETFLEKFPGHQREEEVLAILEDMEGELFDLLDRGKIEVTAVGNGIDKVVLNVRRLVDHEIKLIIPVGTTFIPEDDKVQNMVSIDESKVMVSTDKHTAVSVPVACSNMHLEVPLQKDKFTIQRSLHNIDLDRLLENLAEVEASFLVKQAAVWIVTDDANYAELGKIKIGGRTFQKTDMVLAMKLLDESGLDVTQKAIWRDRGKLLEGLGNQELKNWLVGK
;
A
#
# COMPACT_ATOMS: atom_id res chain seq x y z
N MET A 1 -48.41 0.00 36.05
CA MET A 1 -49.71 -0.24 35.37
C MET A 1 -49.39 -0.93 34.04
N LEU A 2 -49.49 -2.26 33.95
CA LEU A 2 -50.69 -3.04 33.52
C LEU A 2 -51.10 -2.65 32.09
N ALA A 3 -51.19 -3.52 31.07
CA ALA A 3 -51.54 -4.95 30.98
C ALA A 3 -50.81 -5.60 29.77
N LYS A 4 -50.43 -6.88 29.68
CA LYS A 4 -51.14 -8.18 29.76
C LYS A 4 -52.31 -8.36 28.77
N THR A 5 -51.98 -8.91 27.60
CA THR A 5 -52.80 -9.77 26.69
C THR A 5 -51.78 -10.58 25.86
N GLY A 6 -51.76 -11.90 25.71
CA GLY A 6 -52.73 -12.97 25.91
C GLY A 6 -52.94 -13.73 24.58
N LEU A 7 -52.31 -14.92 24.45
CA LEU A 7 -52.51 -16.01 23.46
C LEU A 7 -52.33 -15.66 21.96
N THR A 8 -51.56 -16.40 21.17
CA THR A 8 -51.96 -17.74 20.67
C THR A 8 -50.73 -18.52 20.22
N LEU A 9 -50.59 -19.75 20.74
CA LEU A 9 -49.60 -20.74 20.36
C LEU A 9 -50.01 -21.37 19.02
N ILE A 10 -49.34 -21.04 17.92
CA ILE A 10 -49.41 -21.82 16.68
C ILE A 10 -48.17 -22.71 16.64
N LEU A 11 -48.37 -23.99 16.97
CA LEU A 11 -47.44 -25.06 16.62
C LEU A 11 -47.41 -25.16 15.09
N SER A 12 -46.55 -24.38 14.44
CA SER A 12 -46.15 -24.70 13.06
C SER A 12 -45.08 -25.76 13.15
N LEU A 13 -45.50 -27.00 12.92
CA LEU A 13 -44.65 -28.14 12.62
C LEU A 13 -43.81 -27.80 11.37
N SER A 14 -42.68 -27.13 11.57
CA SER A 14 -41.66 -26.97 10.53
C SER A 14 -41.02 -28.34 10.33
N LEU A 15 -41.58 -29.05 9.37
CA LEU A 15 -41.00 -30.24 8.77
C LEU A 15 -39.53 -29.94 8.48
N LEU A 16 -38.63 -30.56 9.25
CA LEU A 16 -37.22 -30.71 8.87
C LEU A 16 -37.21 -31.46 7.55
N LEU A 17 -37.26 -30.72 6.44
CA LEU A 17 -36.65 -31.17 5.20
C LEU A 17 -35.14 -31.13 5.45
N VAL A 18 -34.67 -32.18 6.12
CA VAL A 18 -33.33 -32.71 5.81
C VAL A 18 -33.37 -32.91 4.31
N SER A 19 -32.79 -31.97 3.57
CA SER A 19 -32.31 -32.24 2.22
C SER A 19 -31.27 -33.34 2.38
N CYS A 20 -31.76 -34.58 2.37
CA CYS A 20 -30.95 -35.76 2.18
C CYS A 20 -30.48 -35.65 0.74
N GLY A 21 -29.35 -34.97 0.52
CA GLY A 21 -28.68 -34.95 -0.76
C GLY A 21 -28.54 -36.40 -1.24
N GLU A 22 -29.12 -36.70 -2.39
CA GLU A 22 -29.08 -38.02 -2.99
C GLU A 22 -27.63 -38.50 -3.08
N ARG A 23 -27.22 -39.42 -2.19
CA ARG A 23 -25.91 -40.07 -2.25
C ARG A 23 -25.91 -40.97 -3.48
N LYS A 24 -25.32 -40.50 -4.58
CA LYS A 24 -25.19 -41.28 -5.82
C LYS A 24 -24.38 -42.56 -5.54
N ASN A 25 -24.99 -43.73 -5.76
CA ASN A 25 -24.43 -45.01 -5.34
C ASN A 25 -23.80 -45.80 -6.51
N LYS A 26 -22.53 -46.19 -6.29
CA LYS A 26 -21.77 -47.38 -6.71
C LYS A 26 -21.53 -47.79 -8.19
N ALA A 27 -22.31 -47.40 -9.19
CA ALA A 27 -22.17 -47.99 -10.53
C ALA A 27 -21.96 -46.95 -11.65
N ASP A 28 -20.70 -46.63 -11.93
CA ASP A 28 -20.19 -45.78 -13.03
C ASP A 28 -20.14 -44.27 -12.76
N ASN A 29 -19.23 -43.91 -11.85
CA ASN A 29 -18.68 -42.56 -11.78
C ASN A 29 -17.33 -42.45 -12.52
N GLU A 30 -17.15 -43.26 -13.57
CA GLU A 30 -15.92 -43.31 -14.36
C GLU A 30 -15.59 -41.92 -14.94
N ALA A 31 -16.57 -41.19 -15.47
CA ALA A 31 -16.33 -39.85 -16.00
C ALA A 31 -15.83 -38.85 -14.93
N ALA A 32 -16.49 -38.82 -13.76
CA ALA A 32 -16.06 -37.95 -12.65
C ALA A 32 -14.70 -38.36 -12.09
N TRP A 33 -14.41 -39.66 -12.06
CA TRP A 33 -13.11 -40.19 -11.67
C TRP A 33 -12.02 -39.82 -12.67
N GLN A 34 -12.27 -39.99 -13.99
CA GLN A 34 -11.33 -39.59 -15.02
C GLN A 34 -11.07 -38.08 -14.97
N GLN A 35 -12.09 -37.26 -14.70
CA GLN A 35 -11.90 -35.83 -14.51
C GLN A 35 -10.99 -35.52 -13.30
N ALA A 36 -11.24 -36.14 -12.14
CA ALA A 36 -10.40 -35.95 -10.97
C ALA A 36 -8.94 -36.40 -11.21
N ARG A 37 -8.74 -37.49 -11.95
CA ARG A 37 -7.41 -37.97 -12.37
C ARG A 37 -6.72 -37.05 -13.38
N LEU A 38 -7.48 -36.45 -14.29
CA LEU A 38 -6.96 -35.50 -15.27
C LEU A 38 -6.49 -34.21 -14.59
N GLU A 39 -7.26 -33.70 -13.63
CA GLU A 39 -6.88 -32.55 -12.82
C GLU A 39 -5.69 -32.88 -11.92
N ASN A 40 -5.70 -34.07 -11.31
CA ASN A 40 -4.67 -34.57 -10.39
C ASN A 40 -4.32 -33.55 -9.28
N THR A 41 -5.35 -32.97 -8.68
CA THR A 41 -5.23 -32.00 -7.58
C THR A 41 -5.97 -32.52 -6.35
N VAL A 42 -5.63 -32.01 -5.17
CA VAL A 42 -6.36 -32.35 -3.94
C VAL A 42 -7.83 -31.89 -4.07
N THR A 43 -8.07 -30.73 -4.66
CA THR A 43 -9.42 -30.19 -4.90
C THR A 43 -10.25 -31.05 -5.84
N GLY A 44 -9.65 -31.60 -6.92
CA GLY A 44 -10.33 -32.50 -7.85
C GLY A 44 -10.75 -33.81 -7.19
N TYR A 45 -9.85 -34.46 -6.46
CA TYR A 45 -10.18 -35.68 -5.71
C TYR A 45 -11.15 -35.43 -4.55
N ARG A 46 -11.05 -34.29 -3.85
CA ARG A 46 -12.02 -33.89 -2.83
C ARG A 46 -13.41 -33.69 -3.40
N SER A 47 -13.51 -33.07 -4.58
CA SER A 47 -14.78 -32.88 -5.28
C SER A 47 -15.41 -34.23 -5.67
N TYR A 48 -14.60 -35.16 -6.19
CA TYR A 48 -15.04 -36.54 -6.43
C TYR A 48 -15.55 -37.23 -5.15
N LEU A 49 -14.84 -37.09 -4.02
CA LEU A 49 -15.25 -37.70 -2.75
C LEU A 49 -16.49 -37.08 -2.14
N ASN A 50 -16.72 -35.78 -2.35
CA ASN A 50 -17.93 -35.11 -1.90
C ASN A 50 -19.16 -35.62 -2.65
N GLU A 51 -19.05 -35.86 -3.95
CA GLU A 51 -20.14 -36.40 -4.78
C GLU A 51 -20.29 -37.92 -4.63
N TYR A 52 -19.19 -38.65 -4.44
CA TYR A 52 -19.13 -40.11 -4.40
C TYR A 52 -18.36 -40.66 -3.18
N PRO A 53 -18.81 -40.39 -1.94
CA PRO A 53 -18.07 -40.70 -0.71
C PRO A 53 -17.83 -42.20 -0.47
N THR A 54 -18.68 -43.06 -1.05
CA THR A 54 -18.57 -44.54 -1.02
C THR A 54 -18.46 -45.14 -2.42
N GLY A 55 -18.00 -44.35 -3.41
CA GLY A 55 -17.83 -44.77 -4.80
C GLY A 55 -16.70 -45.78 -4.99
N LYS A 56 -16.64 -46.41 -6.17
CA LYS A 56 -15.65 -47.44 -6.53
C LYS A 56 -14.21 -46.96 -6.33
N PHE A 57 -13.91 -45.70 -6.63
CA PHE A 57 -12.56 -45.12 -6.52
C PHE A 57 -12.36 -44.28 -5.25
N ALA A 58 -13.26 -44.36 -4.27
CA ALA A 58 -13.17 -43.53 -3.07
C ALA A 58 -11.89 -43.76 -2.25
N ASN A 59 -11.44 -45.02 -2.12
CA ASN A 59 -10.19 -45.31 -1.41
C ASN A 59 -8.97 -44.81 -2.19
N GLU A 60 -8.94 -45.01 -3.51
CA GLU A 60 -7.86 -44.53 -4.37
C GLU A 60 -7.80 -42.99 -4.35
N ALA A 61 -8.94 -42.29 -4.42
CA ALA A 61 -9.00 -40.84 -4.32
C ALA A 61 -8.42 -40.32 -2.99
N LYS A 62 -8.68 -41.00 -1.86
CA LYS A 62 -8.11 -40.65 -0.56
C LYS A 62 -6.59 -40.83 -0.54
N GLU A 63 -6.10 -41.97 -1.03
CA GLU A 63 -4.65 -42.25 -1.14
C GLU A 63 -3.93 -41.24 -2.03
N ARG A 64 -4.57 -40.85 -3.15
CA ARG A 64 -4.05 -39.80 -4.05
C ARG A 64 -3.99 -38.44 -3.36
N MET A 65 -5.03 -38.04 -2.61
CA MET A 65 -5.00 -36.80 -1.84
C MET A 65 -3.87 -36.81 -0.80
N GLU A 66 -3.72 -37.89 -0.03
CA GLU A 66 -2.65 -38.00 0.97
C GLU A 66 -1.25 -37.94 0.35
N THR A 67 -1.08 -38.53 -0.84
CA THR A 67 0.17 -38.46 -1.60
C THR A 67 0.43 -37.04 -2.07
N LEU A 68 -0.56 -36.39 -2.70
CA LEU A 68 -0.43 -35.03 -3.23
C LEU A 68 -0.23 -33.98 -2.13
N SER A 69 -0.78 -34.18 -0.93
CA SER A 69 -0.56 -33.29 0.22
C SER A 69 0.90 -33.27 0.71
N ARG A 70 1.75 -34.21 0.25
CA ARG A 70 3.17 -34.32 0.60
C ARG A 70 4.11 -34.19 -0.60
N ASP A 71 3.57 -34.10 -1.82
CA ASP A 71 4.37 -33.97 -3.04
C ASP A 71 4.75 -32.51 -3.27
N ASP A 72 6.02 -32.17 -3.05
CA ASP A 72 6.50 -30.79 -3.23
C ASP A 72 6.52 -30.35 -4.71
N GLY A 73 6.26 -31.22 -5.68
CA GLY A 73 6.27 -30.88 -7.12
C GLY A 73 5.46 -29.61 -7.49
N PRO A 74 4.16 -29.52 -7.15
CA PRO A 74 3.35 -28.33 -7.41
C PRO A 74 3.85 -27.08 -6.66
N TYR A 75 4.36 -27.23 -5.44
CA TYR A 75 4.96 -26.13 -4.69
C TYR A 75 6.23 -25.60 -5.40
N LEU A 76 7.10 -26.49 -5.88
CA LEU A 76 8.31 -26.09 -6.61
C LEU A 76 7.99 -25.37 -7.94
N VAL A 77 6.88 -25.74 -8.61
CA VAL A 77 6.39 -24.99 -9.78
C VAL A 77 5.95 -23.58 -9.39
N ALA A 78 5.20 -23.44 -8.29
CA ALA A 78 4.79 -22.13 -7.78
C ALA A 78 6.02 -21.28 -7.39
N LYS A 79 6.97 -21.88 -6.66
CA LYS A 79 8.23 -21.26 -6.25
C LYS A 79 9.09 -20.81 -7.42
N GLY A 80 9.20 -21.64 -8.46
CA GLY A 80 9.96 -21.30 -9.67
C GLY A 80 9.36 -20.13 -10.45
N ARG A 81 8.04 -19.92 -10.37
CA ARG A 81 7.38 -18.73 -10.92
C ARG A 81 7.54 -17.52 -10.01
N GLY A 82 7.43 -17.72 -8.70
CA GLY A 82 7.62 -16.67 -7.69
C GLY A 82 6.58 -15.55 -7.72
N THR A 83 5.41 -15.79 -8.33
CA THR A 83 4.32 -14.80 -8.44
C THR A 83 3.16 -15.12 -7.51
N ARG A 84 2.40 -14.08 -7.12
CA ARG A 84 1.23 -14.24 -6.22
C ARG A 84 0.22 -15.22 -6.81
N GLU A 85 -0.10 -15.08 -8.09
CA GLU A 85 -1.01 -15.97 -8.82
C GLU A 85 -0.58 -17.44 -8.75
N ALA A 86 0.73 -17.72 -8.85
CA ALA A 86 1.22 -19.10 -8.83
C ALA A 86 1.06 -19.76 -7.45
N TYR A 87 1.31 -18.99 -6.38
CA TYR A 87 1.12 -19.43 -5.00
C TYR A 87 -0.37 -19.57 -4.64
N GLU A 88 -1.22 -18.64 -5.07
CA GLU A 88 -2.68 -18.73 -4.89
C GLU A 88 -3.25 -19.96 -5.63
N THR A 89 -2.82 -20.20 -6.87
CA THR A 89 -3.19 -21.39 -7.64
C THR A 89 -2.76 -22.68 -6.92
N PHE A 90 -1.59 -22.67 -6.28
CA PHE A 90 -1.13 -23.80 -5.49
C PHE A 90 -2.04 -24.06 -4.29
N LEU A 91 -2.38 -23.03 -3.51
CA LEU A 91 -3.28 -23.16 -2.36
C LEU A 91 -4.70 -23.60 -2.77
N GLU A 92 -5.20 -23.11 -3.91
CA GLU A 92 -6.50 -23.49 -4.45
C GLU A 92 -6.55 -24.97 -4.86
N LYS A 93 -5.49 -25.47 -5.51
CA LYS A 93 -5.43 -26.84 -6.04
C LYS A 93 -5.00 -27.87 -5.00
N PHE A 94 -4.20 -27.46 -4.02
CA PHE A 94 -3.61 -28.33 -3.00
C PHE A 94 -3.94 -27.91 -1.56
N PRO A 95 -5.22 -27.70 -1.20
CA PRO A 95 -5.59 -27.31 0.16
C PRO A 95 -5.26 -28.40 1.19
N GLY A 96 -4.59 -28.05 2.28
CA GLY A 96 -4.07 -28.95 3.30
C GLY A 96 -2.68 -29.53 2.96
N HIS A 97 -1.96 -28.94 2.00
CA HIS A 97 -0.60 -29.37 1.68
C HIS A 97 0.37 -29.06 2.83
N GLN A 98 1.40 -29.87 3.03
CA GLN A 98 2.44 -29.66 4.06
C GLN A 98 3.23 -28.34 3.91
N ARG A 99 3.05 -27.62 2.79
CA ARG A 99 3.70 -26.34 2.45
C ARG A 99 2.74 -25.16 2.56
N GLU A 100 1.51 -25.39 2.97
CA GLU A 100 0.48 -24.36 3.04
C GLU A 100 0.91 -23.17 3.91
N GLU A 101 1.39 -23.43 5.13
CA GLU A 101 1.88 -22.37 6.02
C GLU A 101 3.06 -21.59 5.43
N GLU A 102 3.98 -22.29 4.76
CA GLU A 102 5.12 -21.68 4.07
C GLU A 102 4.66 -20.76 2.93
N VAL A 103 3.67 -21.19 2.14
CA VAL A 103 3.11 -20.40 1.04
C VAL A 103 2.30 -19.20 1.54
N LEU A 104 1.56 -19.35 2.65
CA LEU A 104 0.86 -18.24 3.28
C LEU A 104 1.83 -17.17 3.77
N ALA A 105 2.95 -17.57 4.41
CA ALA A 105 4.00 -16.65 4.82
C ALA A 105 4.65 -15.93 3.62
N ILE A 106 4.88 -16.64 2.51
CA ILE A 106 5.36 -16.02 1.27
C ILE A 106 4.35 -14.97 0.77
N LEU A 107 3.06 -15.30 0.70
CA LEU A 107 2.02 -14.37 0.22
C LEU A 107 1.88 -13.12 1.09
N GLU A 108 2.19 -13.22 2.40
CA GLU A 108 2.27 -12.09 3.32
C GLU A 108 3.47 -11.18 3.04
N ASP A 109 4.62 -11.75 2.66
CA ASP A 109 5.83 -11.00 2.30
C ASP A 109 5.74 -10.32 0.92
N MET A 110 4.86 -10.79 0.04
CA MET A 110 4.73 -10.31 -1.35
C MET A 110 4.16 -8.89 -1.49
N GLU A 111 3.62 -8.30 -0.43
CA GLU A 111 3.21 -6.89 -0.40
C GLU A 111 3.49 -6.29 0.97
N GLY A 112 4.13 -5.11 1.02
CA GLY A 112 4.44 -4.48 2.30
C GLY A 112 5.04 -3.09 2.20
N GLU A 113 5.01 -2.39 3.33
CA GLU A 113 5.62 -1.07 3.47
C GLU A 113 7.16 -1.14 3.56
N LEU A 114 7.81 -0.09 3.09
CA LEU A 114 9.26 0.05 2.97
C LEU A 114 10.01 -0.37 4.23
N PHE A 115 9.65 0.21 5.37
CA PHE A 115 10.37 -0.04 6.60
C PHE A 115 10.09 -1.43 7.18
N ASP A 116 8.88 -1.95 7.04
CA ASP A 116 8.55 -3.30 7.53
C ASP A 116 9.25 -4.38 6.69
N LEU A 117 9.43 -4.14 5.39
CA LEU A 117 10.23 -5.00 4.52
C LEU A 117 11.73 -4.91 4.83
N LEU A 118 12.24 -3.72 5.19
CA LEU A 118 13.63 -3.53 5.64
C LEU A 118 13.88 -4.24 6.98
N ASP A 119 13.00 -4.03 7.97
CA ASP A 119 13.11 -4.59 9.32
C ASP A 119 13.06 -6.13 9.30
N ARG A 120 12.27 -6.71 8.39
CA ARG A 120 12.18 -8.16 8.15
C ARG A 120 13.28 -8.71 7.22
N GLY A 121 14.20 -7.86 6.73
CA GLY A 121 15.30 -8.27 5.86
C GLY A 121 14.88 -8.80 4.49
N LYS A 122 13.75 -8.32 3.96
CA LYS A 122 13.17 -8.76 2.68
C LYS A 122 13.71 -7.98 1.49
N ILE A 123 14.20 -6.77 1.72
CA ILE A 123 14.78 -5.88 0.71
C ILE A 123 16.03 -5.19 1.24
N GLU A 124 16.87 -4.73 0.31
CA GLU A 124 17.92 -3.74 0.54
C GLU A 124 17.63 -2.48 -0.27
N VAL A 125 17.93 -1.30 0.29
CA VAL A 125 17.63 -0.01 -0.33
C VAL A 125 18.81 0.94 -0.15
N THR A 126 19.18 1.64 -1.23
CA THR A 126 20.00 2.87 -1.16
C THR A 126 19.23 4.03 -1.78
N ALA A 127 19.50 5.25 -1.32
CA ALA A 127 18.78 6.44 -1.76
C ALA A 127 19.76 7.54 -2.22
N VAL A 128 19.46 8.17 -3.35
CA VAL A 128 20.25 9.28 -3.91
C VAL A 128 19.38 10.43 -4.42
N GLY A 129 19.95 11.62 -4.47
CA GLY A 129 19.27 12.81 -4.95
C GLY A 129 18.97 12.80 -6.44
N ASN A 130 17.87 13.45 -6.84
CA ASN A 130 17.55 13.68 -8.23
C ASN A 130 16.85 15.01 -8.47
N GLY A 131 17.31 16.07 -7.80
CA GLY A 131 16.69 17.38 -7.84
C GLY A 131 15.74 17.61 -6.69
N ILE A 132 14.87 18.62 -6.86
CA ILE A 132 14.05 19.16 -5.77
C ILE A 132 12.72 18.40 -5.58
N ASP A 133 12.29 17.64 -6.57
CA ASP A 133 11.00 16.95 -6.59
C ASP A 133 11.12 15.41 -6.53
N LYS A 134 12.35 14.87 -6.55
CA LYS A 134 12.61 13.44 -6.68
C LYS A 134 13.81 12.95 -5.87
N VAL A 135 13.63 11.82 -5.20
CA VAL A 135 14.69 10.95 -4.70
C VAL A 135 14.62 9.62 -5.45
N VAL A 136 15.77 9.05 -5.80
CA VAL A 136 15.85 7.74 -6.44
C VAL A 136 16.24 6.70 -5.41
N LEU A 137 15.40 5.68 -5.21
CA LEU A 137 15.74 4.50 -4.44
C LEU A 137 16.23 3.40 -5.36
N ASN A 138 17.36 2.78 -5.05
CA ASN A 138 17.80 1.54 -5.68
C ASN A 138 17.42 0.39 -4.76
N VAL A 139 16.34 -0.30 -5.10
CA VAL A 139 15.77 -1.38 -4.29
C VAL A 139 16.17 -2.73 -4.88
N ARG A 140 16.60 -3.66 -4.04
CA ARG A 140 16.82 -5.06 -4.43
C ARG A 140 16.13 -5.99 -3.44
N ARG A 141 15.41 -7.00 -3.96
CA ARG A 141 14.78 -8.03 -3.13
C ARG A 141 15.81 -9.04 -2.64
N LEU A 142 15.61 -9.55 -1.43
CA LEU A 142 16.44 -10.56 -0.76
C LEU A 142 15.72 -11.91 -0.62
N VAL A 143 14.52 -12.02 -1.19
CA VAL A 143 13.68 -13.22 -1.24
C VAL A 143 13.56 -13.72 -2.68
N ASP A 144 13.04 -14.94 -2.87
CA ASP A 144 12.90 -15.61 -4.17
C ASP A 144 11.61 -15.30 -4.93
N HIS A 145 10.70 -14.52 -4.34
CA HIS A 145 9.42 -14.12 -4.91
C HIS A 145 9.37 -12.61 -5.17
N GLU A 146 8.44 -12.16 -6.01
CA GLU A 146 8.24 -10.72 -6.25
C GLU A 146 7.67 -10.01 -5.02
N ILE A 147 8.04 -8.73 -4.84
CA ILE A 147 7.51 -7.89 -3.76
C ILE A 147 6.86 -6.66 -4.38
N LYS A 148 5.61 -6.37 -4.00
CA LYS A 148 4.98 -5.06 -4.18
C LYS A 148 5.36 -4.17 -3.00
N LEU A 149 6.37 -3.35 -3.21
CA LEU A 149 6.87 -2.38 -2.24
C LEU A 149 5.96 -1.15 -2.20
N ILE A 150 5.55 -0.74 -1.00
CA ILE A 150 4.83 0.49 -0.73
C ILE A 150 5.77 1.46 -0.01
N ILE A 151 5.96 2.66 -0.55
CA ILE A 151 6.72 3.75 0.07
C ILE A 151 5.68 4.77 0.55
N PRO A 152 5.42 4.86 1.87
CA PRO A 152 4.38 5.73 2.40
C PRO A 152 4.77 7.21 2.27
N VAL A 153 3.76 8.08 2.27
CA VAL A 153 3.94 9.52 2.49
C VAL A 153 4.63 9.74 3.83
N GLY A 154 5.52 10.72 3.90
CA GLY A 154 6.31 10.99 5.09
C GLY A 154 7.57 10.14 5.26
N THR A 155 7.90 9.27 4.30
CA THR A 155 9.24 8.67 4.22
C THR A 155 10.27 9.79 4.06
N THR A 156 11.19 9.90 5.02
CA THR A 156 12.17 10.99 5.06
C THR A 156 13.54 10.54 4.63
N PHE A 157 14.28 11.46 4.00
CA PHE A 157 15.59 11.25 3.43
C PHE A 157 16.54 12.32 3.98
N ILE A 158 17.49 11.88 4.81
CA ILE A 158 18.47 12.74 5.48
C ILE A 158 19.82 12.60 4.78
N PRO A 159 20.36 13.67 4.19
CA PRO A 159 21.61 13.59 3.42
C PRO A 159 22.80 13.36 4.35
N GLU A 160 23.85 12.74 3.81
CA GLU A 160 25.13 12.60 4.52
C GLU A 160 25.88 13.94 4.68
N ASP A 161 25.65 14.89 3.77
CA ASP A 161 26.20 16.26 3.80
C ASP A 161 25.15 17.22 4.38
N ASP A 162 25.49 17.93 5.46
CA ASP A 162 24.61 18.85 6.18
C ASP A 162 24.30 20.15 5.41
N LYS A 163 24.94 20.37 4.27
CA LYS A 163 24.67 21.47 3.34
C LYS A 163 23.60 21.16 2.31
N VAL A 164 23.09 19.92 2.29
CA VAL A 164 22.09 19.45 1.34
C VAL A 164 20.72 19.43 2.01
N GLN A 165 19.67 19.72 1.24
CA GLN A 165 18.29 19.69 1.72
C GLN A 165 17.86 18.27 2.13
N ASN A 166 17.16 18.17 3.27
CA ASN A 166 16.39 16.98 3.60
C ASN A 166 15.22 16.85 2.63
N MET A 167 14.76 15.62 2.39
CA MET A 167 13.60 15.35 1.54
C MET A 167 12.57 14.52 2.29
N VAL A 168 11.30 14.68 1.92
CA VAL A 168 10.19 13.89 2.46
C VAL A 168 9.25 13.48 1.34
N SER A 169 8.82 12.21 1.31
CA SER A 169 7.84 11.74 0.33
C SER A 169 6.49 12.42 0.55
N ILE A 170 5.88 12.87 -0.54
CA ILE A 170 4.62 13.64 -0.53
C ILE A 170 3.48 12.93 -1.26
N ASP A 171 3.78 11.78 -1.85
CA ASP A 171 2.84 10.86 -2.48
C ASP A 171 3.25 9.42 -2.16
N GLU A 172 2.26 8.55 -1.96
CA GLU A 172 2.51 7.12 -1.82
C GLU A 172 3.03 6.56 -3.15
N SER A 173 4.14 5.82 -3.11
CA SER A 173 4.68 5.13 -4.29
C SER A 173 4.54 3.63 -4.14
N LYS A 174 3.94 2.98 -5.14
CA LYS A 174 3.81 1.51 -5.21
C LYS A 174 4.65 0.97 -6.36
N VAL A 175 5.57 0.06 -6.06
CA VAL A 175 6.49 -0.51 -7.06
C VAL A 175 6.55 -2.02 -6.94
N MET A 176 6.50 -2.70 -8.08
CA MET A 176 6.78 -4.13 -8.17
C MET A 176 8.28 -4.37 -8.35
N VAL A 177 8.89 -5.09 -7.41
CA VAL A 177 10.30 -5.49 -7.41
C VAL A 177 10.38 -6.97 -7.82
N SER A 178 10.40 -7.24 -9.12
CA SER A 178 10.33 -8.62 -9.65
C SER A 178 11.71 -9.30 -9.78
N THR A 179 12.81 -8.54 -9.84
CA THR A 179 14.16 -9.09 -10.05
C THR A 179 15.03 -8.97 -8.81
N ASP A 180 16.02 -9.85 -8.70
CA ASP A 180 17.08 -9.81 -7.69
C ASP A 180 18.17 -8.77 -8.00
N LYS A 181 18.00 -7.94 -9.04
CA LYS A 181 18.86 -6.80 -9.36
C LYS A 181 18.28 -5.52 -8.76
N HIS A 182 19.13 -4.50 -8.62
CA HIS A 182 18.66 -3.18 -8.22
C HIS A 182 17.68 -2.61 -9.24
N THR A 183 16.50 -2.24 -8.74
CA THR A 183 15.43 -1.56 -9.46
C THR A 183 15.43 -0.10 -8.99
N ALA A 184 15.56 0.83 -9.93
CA ALA A 184 15.49 2.26 -9.63
C ALA A 184 14.02 2.71 -9.49
N VAL A 185 13.70 3.33 -8.38
CA VAL A 185 12.37 3.84 -8.03
C VAL A 185 12.45 5.34 -7.84
N SER A 186 11.69 6.10 -8.63
CA SER A 186 11.57 7.55 -8.47
C SER A 186 10.47 7.86 -7.47
N VAL A 187 10.84 8.36 -6.29
CA VAL A 187 9.90 8.75 -5.23
C VAL A 187 9.62 10.24 -5.33
N PRO A 188 8.35 10.66 -5.48
CA PRO A 188 7.97 12.07 -5.38
C PRO A 188 8.21 12.60 -3.98
N VAL A 189 8.96 13.68 -3.88
CA VAL A 189 9.34 14.29 -2.60
C VAL A 189 9.14 15.79 -2.62
N ALA A 190 9.00 16.39 -1.45
CA ALA A 190 9.26 17.80 -1.22
C ALA A 190 10.53 17.94 -0.38
N CYS A 191 11.26 19.02 -0.60
CA CYS A 191 12.43 19.36 0.21
C CYS A 191 12.06 20.15 1.46
N SER A 192 12.88 20.07 2.49
CA SER A 192 12.91 20.98 3.64
C SER A 192 14.30 21.60 3.78
N ASN A 193 14.47 22.59 4.66
CA ASN A 193 15.71 23.36 4.79
C ASN A 193 15.97 24.19 3.53
N MET A 194 14.98 25.01 3.16
CA MET A 194 14.82 25.68 1.87
C MET A 194 16.04 26.45 1.36
N HIS A 195 16.96 26.82 2.25
CA HIS A 195 18.17 27.60 1.96
C HIS A 195 19.40 26.74 1.65
N LEU A 196 19.33 25.42 1.81
CA LEU A 196 20.43 24.48 1.55
C LEU A 196 20.50 24.06 0.07
N GLU A 197 21.56 23.36 -0.32
CA GLU A 197 21.76 22.89 -1.68
C GLU A 197 20.73 21.82 -2.06
N VAL A 198 20.18 21.92 -3.27
CA VAL A 198 19.26 20.91 -3.81
C VAL A 198 20.05 19.63 -4.13
N PRO A 199 19.57 18.45 -3.69
CA PRO A 199 20.32 17.20 -3.85
C PRO A 199 20.43 16.76 -5.32
N LEU A 200 21.61 16.24 -5.66
CA LEU A 200 21.98 15.65 -6.95
C LEU A 200 22.28 14.15 -6.78
N GLN A 201 22.55 13.44 -7.88
CA GLN A 201 22.83 11.99 -7.85
C GLN A 201 24.06 11.58 -7.04
N LYS A 202 24.95 12.53 -6.73
CA LYS A 202 26.11 12.30 -5.85
C LYS A 202 25.72 12.24 -4.37
N ASP A 203 24.60 12.86 -4.01
CA ASP A 203 24.18 13.07 -2.63
C ASP A 203 23.38 11.85 -2.18
N LYS A 204 23.90 11.17 -1.16
CA LYS A 204 23.31 9.95 -0.59
C LYS A 204 22.46 10.29 0.62
N PHE A 205 21.43 9.48 0.83
CA PHE A 205 20.49 9.65 1.93
C PHE A 205 20.44 8.44 2.85
N THR A 206 20.31 8.71 4.14
CA THR A 206 19.73 7.78 5.11
C THR A 206 18.20 7.92 5.07
N ILE A 207 17.49 6.80 5.14
CA ILE A 207 16.02 6.78 5.10
C ILE A 207 15.47 6.65 6.53
N GLN A 208 14.49 7.46 6.90
CA GLN A 208 13.85 7.43 8.22
C GLN A 208 12.32 7.55 8.12
N ARG A 209 11.59 7.01 9.11
CA ARG A 209 10.12 7.03 9.12
C ARG A 209 9.52 8.43 9.26
N SER A 210 10.25 9.38 9.84
CA SER A 210 9.81 10.76 10.07
C SER A 210 11.00 11.66 10.37
N LEU A 211 10.82 12.97 10.21
CA LEU A 211 11.76 14.01 10.67
C LEU A 211 11.58 14.35 12.17
N HIS A 212 10.67 13.65 12.87
CA HIS A 212 10.28 13.93 14.26
C HIS A 212 9.80 15.37 14.48
N ASN A 213 9.08 15.91 13.50
CA ASN A 213 8.45 17.23 13.55
C ASN A 213 6.93 17.04 13.52
N ILE A 214 6.29 17.27 14.66
CA ILE A 214 4.85 17.02 14.84
C ILE A 214 3.96 17.82 13.89
N ASP A 215 4.36 19.05 13.52
CA ASP A 215 3.59 19.86 12.58
C ASP A 215 3.72 19.30 11.16
N LEU A 216 4.92 18.83 10.80
CA LEU A 216 5.16 18.21 9.50
C LEU A 216 4.44 16.86 9.40
N ASP A 217 4.47 16.04 10.44
CA ASP A 217 3.78 14.75 10.48
C ASP A 217 2.27 14.95 10.27
N ARG A 218 1.64 15.93 10.94
CA ARG A 218 0.22 16.30 10.72
C ARG A 218 -0.06 16.79 9.30
N LEU A 219 0.85 17.57 8.72
CA LEU A 219 0.72 18.00 7.33
C LEU A 219 0.75 16.80 6.38
N LEU A 220 1.68 15.88 6.59
CA LEU A 220 1.91 14.71 5.75
C LEU A 220 0.76 13.70 5.82
N GLU A 221 0.17 13.50 7.00
CA GLU A 221 -1.05 12.69 7.17
C GLU A 221 -2.20 13.19 6.27
N ASN A 222 -2.40 14.51 6.18
CA ASN A 222 -3.41 15.09 5.30
C ASN A 222 -2.99 15.04 3.81
N LEU A 223 -1.69 15.23 3.51
CA LEU A 223 -1.17 15.16 2.15
C LEU A 223 -1.33 13.79 1.49
N ALA A 224 -1.43 12.72 2.28
CA ALA A 224 -1.72 11.38 1.78
C ALA A 224 -3.11 11.27 1.13
N GLU A 225 -4.05 12.14 1.52
CA GLU A 225 -5.47 12.06 1.12
C GLU A 225 -5.88 13.17 0.13
N VAL A 226 -5.04 14.20 -0.03
CA VAL A 226 -5.37 15.39 -0.83
C VAL A 226 -4.60 15.42 -2.15
N GLU A 227 -5.35 15.57 -3.25
CA GLU A 227 -4.77 15.88 -4.56
C GLU A 227 -4.39 17.37 -4.64
N ALA A 228 -3.09 17.65 -4.64
CA ALA A 228 -2.54 18.99 -4.74
C ALA A 228 -1.33 19.01 -5.70
N SER A 229 -1.10 20.15 -6.36
CA SER A 229 0.06 20.30 -7.23
C SER A 229 1.36 20.23 -6.44
N PHE A 230 2.45 19.79 -7.09
CA PHE A 230 3.77 19.76 -6.46
C PHE A 230 4.16 21.12 -5.82
N LEU A 231 3.85 22.25 -6.46
CA LEU A 231 4.15 23.58 -5.89
C LEU A 231 3.35 23.84 -4.61
N VAL A 232 2.09 23.41 -4.52
CA VAL A 232 1.31 23.54 -3.28
C VAL A 232 1.93 22.68 -2.18
N LYS A 233 2.24 21.41 -2.47
CA LYS A 233 2.86 20.49 -1.50
C LYS A 233 4.23 21.00 -1.02
N GLN A 234 5.08 21.45 -1.94
CA GLN A 234 6.40 22.00 -1.64
C GLN A 234 6.34 23.29 -0.81
N ALA A 235 5.41 24.20 -1.13
CA ALA A 235 5.20 25.41 -0.32
C ALA A 235 4.71 25.07 1.08
N ALA A 236 3.77 24.11 1.20
CA ALA A 236 3.25 23.69 2.49
C ALA A 236 4.36 23.12 3.39
N VAL A 237 5.21 22.25 2.86
CA VAL A 237 6.37 21.72 3.59
C VAL A 237 7.28 22.85 4.06
N TRP A 238 7.68 23.79 3.19
CA TRP A 238 8.53 24.91 3.59
C TRP A 238 7.89 25.90 4.57
N ILE A 239 6.57 26.12 4.53
CA ILE A 239 5.89 26.94 5.55
C ILE A 239 5.96 26.24 6.92
N VAL A 240 5.90 24.91 6.95
CA VAL A 240 6.02 24.14 8.20
C VAL A 240 7.46 24.09 8.69
N THR A 241 8.42 23.75 7.82
CA THR A 241 9.80 23.44 8.21
C THR A 241 10.70 24.66 8.33
N ASP A 242 10.43 25.71 7.55
CA ASP A 242 11.31 26.88 7.42
C ASP A 242 10.60 28.22 7.75
N ASP A 243 9.31 28.17 8.13
CA ASP A 243 8.44 29.35 8.31
C ASP A 243 8.47 30.29 7.08
N ALA A 244 8.52 29.71 5.88
CA ALA A 244 8.69 30.44 4.63
C ALA A 244 7.62 31.52 4.42
N ASN A 245 8.04 32.71 4.00
CA ASN A 245 7.15 33.85 3.74
C ASN A 245 6.88 34.11 2.24
N TYR A 246 6.05 35.12 1.94
CA TYR A 246 5.65 35.43 0.55
C TYR A 246 6.85 35.80 -0.33
N ALA A 247 7.79 36.58 0.22
CA ALA A 247 8.94 37.06 -0.53
C ALA A 247 9.94 35.94 -0.83
N GLU A 248 10.10 34.97 0.07
CA GLU A 248 10.97 33.81 -0.14
C GLU A 248 10.39 32.87 -1.18
N LEU A 249 9.14 32.44 -1.02
CA LEU A 249 8.46 31.57 -1.98
C LEU A 249 8.37 32.22 -3.37
N GLY A 250 8.14 33.54 -3.44
CA GLY A 250 8.06 34.27 -4.70
C GLY A 250 9.39 34.42 -5.46
N LYS A 251 10.55 34.21 -4.81
CA LYS A 251 11.87 34.28 -5.47
C LYS A 251 12.31 32.94 -6.04
N ILE A 252 11.77 31.84 -5.54
CA ILE A 252 12.20 30.49 -5.90
C ILE A 252 11.52 30.06 -7.20
N LYS A 253 12.31 29.44 -8.08
CA LYS A 253 11.81 28.81 -9.31
C LYS A 253 12.12 27.33 -9.30
N ILE A 254 11.10 26.51 -9.51
CA ILE A 254 11.23 25.05 -9.61
C ILE A 254 10.84 24.62 -11.02
N GLY A 255 11.78 23.99 -11.74
CA GLY A 255 11.56 23.63 -13.14
C GLY A 255 11.19 24.82 -14.04
N GLY A 256 11.69 26.02 -13.70
CA GLY A 256 11.36 27.27 -14.39
C GLY A 256 10.02 27.90 -14.00
N ARG A 257 9.20 27.24 -13.18
CA ARG A 257 7.92 27.76 -12.68
C ARG A 257 8.11 28.52 -11.37
N THR A 258 7.37 29.61 -11.20
CA THR A 258 7.34 30.40 -9.95
C THR A 258 6.02 30.11 -9.24
N PHE A 259 6.05 30.07 -7.90
CA PHE A 259 4.87 29.93 -7.07
C PHE A 259 3.87 31.05 -7.38
N GLN A 260 2.66 30.67 -7.77
CA GLN A 260 1.56 31.61 -7.92
C GLN A 260 0.97 31.94 -6.55
N LYS A 261 0.31 33.10 -6.43
CA LYS A 261 -0.41 33.46 -5.20
C LYS A 261 -1.45 32.39 -4.82
N THR A 262 -2.08 31.76 -5.82
CA THR A 262 -2.99 30.64 -5.61
C THR A 262 -2.31 29.44 -4.96
N ASP A 263 -1.08 29.10 -5.38
CA ASP A 263 -0.33 27.96 -4.81
C ASP A 263 -0.01 28.20 -3.33
N MET A 264 0.44 29.41 -3.00
CA MET A 264 0.78 29.79 -1.62
C MET A 264 -0.45 29.79 -0.70
N VAL A 265 -1.59 30.30 -1.19
CA VAL A 265 -2.83 30.34 -0.40
C VAL A 265 -3.45 28.95 -0.25
N LEU A 266 -3.36 28.10 -1.27
CA LEU A 266 -3.74 26.69 -1.14
C LEU A 266 -2.85 25.95 -0.14
N ALA A 267 -1.53 26.22 -0.14
CA ALA A 267 -0.63 25.65 0.86
C ALA A 267 -1.02 26.10 2.28
N MET A 268 -1.32 27.40 2.47
CA MET A 268 -1.83 27.92 3.75
C MET A 268 -3.13 27.25 4.20
N LYS A 269 -4.07 27.02 3.26
CA LYS A 269 -5.33 26.33 3.53
C LYS A 269 -5.10 24.85 3.90
N LEU A 270 -4.18 24.18 3.20
CA LEU A 270 -3.80 22.81 3.52
C LEU A 270 -3.23 22.69 4.94
N LEU A 271 -2.36 23.61 5.36
CA LEU A 271 -1.86 23.66 6.74
C LEU A 271 -3.00 23.77 7.76
N ASP A 272 -3.97 24.64 7.51
CA ASP A 272 -5.14 24.80 8.36
C ASP A 272 -6.00 23.53 8.43
N GLU A 273 -6.26 22.90 7.28
CA GLU A 273 -7.00 21.66 7.18
C GLU A 273 -6.27 20.50 7.89
N SER A 274 -4.94 20.55 7.97
CA SER A 274 -4.10 19.67 8.79
C SER A 274 -4.09 20.01 10.29
N GLY A 275 -4.90 20.98 10.72
CA GLY A 275 -5.01 21.41 12.12
C GLY A 275 -3.86 22.29 12.61
N LEU A 276 -3.09 22.89 11.69
CA LEU A 276 -2.00 23.81 12.03
C LEU A 276 -2.49 25.25 12.06
N ASP A 277 -2.09 26.00 13.10
CA ASP A 277 -2.42 27.42 13.19
C ASP A 277 -1.57 28.24 12.22
N VAL A 278 -2.07 28.38 10.99
CA VAL A 278 -1.44 29.19 9.95
C VAL A 278 -1.32 30.66 10.35
N THR A 279 -2.12 31.17 11.30
CA THR A 279 -2.10 32.59 11.67
C THR A 279 -0.81 33.01 12.38
N GLN A 280 -0.06 32.04 12.92
CA GLN A 280 1.25 32.27 13.54
C GLN A 280 2.41 32.28 12.53
N LYS A 281 2.21 31.79 11.31
CA LYS A 281 3.26 31.62 10.30
C LYS A 281 3.61 32.93 9.61
N ALA A 282 4.86 33.08 9.14
CA ALA A 282 5.31 34.30 8.47
C ALA A 282 4.51 34.61 7.20
N ILE A 283 4.15 33.58 6.43
CA ILE A 283 3.30 33.73 5.22
C ILE A 283 1.96 34.42 5.52
N TRP A 284 1.39 34.21 6.71
CA TRP A 284 0.13 34.84 7.12
C TRP A 284 0.28 36.34 7.41
N ARG A 285 1.44 36.75 7.92
CA ARG A 285 1.77 38.18 8.11
C ARG A 285 1.79 38.92 6.76
N ASP A 286 2.11 38.21 5.69
CA ASP A 286 2.10 38.70 4.31
C ASP A 286 0.74 38.57 3.59
N ARG A 287 -0.34 38.14 4.27
CA ARG A 287 -1.65 37.87 3.62
C ARG A 287 -2.20 39.05 2.81
N GLY A 288 -1.91 40.29 3.19
CA GLY A 288 -2.33 41.47 2.42
C GLY A 288 -1.74 41.48 0.99
N LYS A 289 -0.47 41.06 0.84
CA LYS A 289 0.20 40.92 -0.46
C LYS A 289 -0.37 39.75 -1.27
N LEU A 290 -0.78 38.68 -0.58
CA LEU A 290 -1.41 37.52 -1.20
C LEU A 290 -2.82 37.84 -1.70
N LEU A 291 -3.59 38.65 -0.95
CA LEU A 291 -4.94 39.09 -1.32
C LEU A 291 -4.93 39.97 -2.57
N GLU A 292 -3.94 40.87 -2.69
CA GLU A 292 -3.81 41.77 -3.82
C GLU A 292 -3.66 40.98 -5.13
N GLY A 293 -4.63 41.11 -6.05
CA GLY A 293 -4.56 40.43 -7.34
C GLY A 293 -4.75 38.90 -7.31
N LEU A 294 -5.18 38.31 -6.18
CA LEU A 294 -5.62 36.90 -6.17
C LEU A 294 -6.83 36.74 -7.09
N GLY A 295 -6.80 35.80 -8.04
CA GLY A 295 -7.93 35.61 -8.98
C GLY A 295 -9.10 34.84 -8.37
N ASN A 296 -8.81 33.90 -7.47
CA ASN A 296 -9.80 32.96 -6.93
C ASN A 296 -10.58 33.59 -5.76
N GLN A 297 -11.91 33.69 -5.92
CA GLN A 297 -12.79 34.33 -4.93
C GLN A 297 -13.00 33.48 -3.66
N GLU A 298 -13.01 32.15 -3.78
CA GLU A 298 -13.13 31.25 -2.62
C GLU A 298 -11.91 31.42 -1.71
N LEU A 299 -10.71 31.40 -2.28
CA LEU A 299 -9.47 31.59 -1.53
C LEU A 299 -9.35 32.98 -0.90
N LYS A 300 -9.88 34.02 -1.57
CA LYS A 300 -10.02 35.35 -0.96
C LYS A 300 -10.92 35.32 0.27
N ASN A 301 -12.10 34.72 0.14
CA ASN A 301 -13.06 34.66 1.23
C ASN A 301 -12.47 33.90 2.42
N TRP A 302 -11.75 32.80 2.16
CA TRP A 302 -11.04 32.06 3.20
C TRP A 302 -9.97 32.91 3.88
N LEU A 303 -9.09 33.61 3.13
CA LEU A 303 -8.05 34.47 3.69
C LEU A 303 -8.58 35.65 4.53
N VAL A 304 -9.76 36.18 4.18
CA VAL A 304 -10.38 37.32 4.90
C VAL A 304 -11.22 36.84 6.09
N GLY A 305 -11.86 35.67 5.97
CA GLY A 305 -12.80 35.15 6.96
C GLY A 305 -12.15 34.44 8.15
N LYS A 306 -10.83 34.31 8.15
CA LYS A 306 -10.03 33.69 9.20
C LYS A 306 -9.21 34.72 9.95
#